data_AF-A0ABD5V0P7-F1
#
_entry.id   AF-A0ABD5V0P7-F1
#
_cell.length_a   1.000
_cell.length_b   1.000
_cell.length_c   1.000
_cell.angle_alpha   90.00
_cell.angle_beta   90.00
_cell.angle_gamma   90.00
#
_symmetry.space_group_name_H-M   'P 1'
#
loop_
_entity.id
_entity.type
_entity.pdbx_description
1 polymer ?
#
loop_
_entity_poly.entity_id
_entity_poly.type
_entity_poly.pdbx_seq_one_letter_code
_entity_poly.pdbx_strand_id
1 'polypeptide(L)' 'MTADEARVTARIFRTEDGETFHEYEVSGIGYDSLDALESALNTR' A
#
# COMPACT_ATOMS: atom_id res chain seq x y z
N MET A 1 -1.02 18.22 -6.79
CA MET A 1 -0.48 16.86 -6.65
C MET A 1 -1.52 15.87 -7.18
N THR A 2 -1.90 15.90 -8.46
CA THR A 2 -2.98 15.07 -9.09
C THR A 2 -2.77 13.58 -8.86
N ALA A 3 -3.85 12.78 -8.83
CA ALA A 3 -3.78 11.38 -8.36
C ALA A 3 -2.87 10.54 -9.27
N ASP A 4 -2.69 11.03 -10.50
CA ASP A 4 -1.78 10.56 -11.54
C ASP A 4 -0.29 10.52 -11.15
N GLU A 5 0.13 11.23 -10.09
CA GLU A 5 1.53 11.21 -9.60
C GLU A 5 1.70 10.49 -8.26
N ALA A 6 0.67 9.83 -7.72
CA ALA A 6 0.82 9.01 -6.52
C ALA A 6 1.53 7.70 -6.90
N ARG A 7 2.85 7.62 -6.67
CA ARG A 7 3.59 6.36 -6.80
C ARG A 7 3.25 5.45 -5.62
N VAL A 8 2.59 4.34 -5.93
CA VAL A 8 2.30 3.27 -4.98
C VAL A 8 3.40 2.22 -5.09
N THR A 9 4.06 1.91 -3.97
CA THR A 9 5.00 0.79 -3.87
C THR A 9 4.35 -0.32 -3.06
N ALA A 10 4.15 -1.49 -3.66
CA ALA A 10 3.69 -2.67 -2.94
C ALA A 10 4.88 -3.58 -2.61
N ARG A 11 4.97 -4.00 -1.35
CA ARG A 11 5.92 -5.00 -0.86
C ARG A 11 5.15 -6.24 -0.45
N ILE A 12 5.43 -7.33 -1.16
CA ILE A 12 4.81 -8.63 -0.90
C ILE A 12 5.91 -9.55 -0.39
N PHE A 13 5.79 -9.97 0.86
CA PHE A 13 6.74 -10.91 1.46
C PHE A 13 5.99 -12.13 1.99
N ARG A 14 6.59 -13.29 1.75
CA ARG A 14 6.10 -14.57 2.24
C ARG A 14 6.93 -14.96 3.46
N THR A 15 6.28 -15.33 4.56
CA THR A 15 6.95 -15.85 5.76
C THR A 15 7.37 -17.30 5.54
N GLU A 16 8.25 -17.78 6.42
CA GLU A 16 8.66 -19.19 6.44
C GLU A 16 7.48 -20.13 6.72
N ASP A 17 6.48 -19.67 7.48
CA ASP A 17 5.19 -20.34 7.73
C ASP A 17 4.24 -20.35 6.51
N GLY A 18 4.61 -19.67 5.42
CA GLY A 18 3.84 -19.61 4.18
C GLY A 18 2.77 -18.51 4.16
N GLU A 19 2.68 -17.68 5.20
CA GLU A 19 1.80 -16.52 5.22
C GLU A 19 2.30 -15.44 4.24
N THR A 20 1.38 -14.79 3.54
CA THR A 20 1.72 -13.71 2.59
C THR A 20 1.27 -12.39 3.17
N PHE A 21 2.22 -11.50 3.42
CA PHE A 21 2.00 -10.16 3.90
C PHE A 21 2.08 -9.16 2.74
N HIS A 22 1.20 -8.17 2.81
CA HIS A 22 1.13 -7.08 1.84
C HIS A 22 1.32 -5.78 2.60
N GLU A 23 2.40 -5.07 2.31
CA GLU A 23 2.64 -3.70 2.78
C GLU A 23 2.56 -2.77 1.58
N TYR A 24 1.83 -1.67 1.71
CA TYR A 24 1.69 -0.68 0.66
C TYR A 24 2.27 0.65 1.12
N GLU A 25 3.00 1.35 0.26
CA GLU A 25 3.55 2.67 0.55
C GLU A 25 3.11 3.67 -0.52
N VAL A 26 2.63 4.83 -0.10
CA VAL A 26 2.34 5.97 -0.99
C VAL A 26 3.03 7.21 -0.45
N SER A 27 3.92 7.79 -1.24
CA SER A 27 4.64 9.02 -0.88
C SER A 27 5.32 8.94 0.51
N GLY A 28 5.84 7.77 0.89
CA GLY A 28 6.47 7.53 2.20
C GLY A 28 5.51 7.24 3.36
N ILE A 29 4.19 7.14 3.11
CA ILE A 29 3.21 6.68 4.10
C ILE A 29 2.94 5.19 3.87
N GLY A 30 3.22 4.37 4.88
CA GLY A 30 2.92 2.94 4.88
C GLY A 30 1.47 2.64 5.28
N TYR A 31 0.87 1.65 4.63
CA TYR A 31 -0.45 1.11 4.87
C TYR A 31 -0.34 -0.41 5.01
N ASP A 32 -0.90 -0.92 6.11
CA ASP A 32 -0.89 -2.35 6.47
C ASP A 32 -1.91 -3.18 5.67
N SER A 33 -2.79 -2.53 4.91
CA SER A 33 -3.88 -3.17 4.20
C SER A 33 -4.28 -2.39 2.94
N LEU A 34 -4.78 -3.13 1.94
CA LEU A 34 -5.24 -2.55 0.68
C LEU A 34 -6.42 -1.59 0.90
N ASP A 35 -7.32 -1.95 1.81
CA ASP A 35 -8.49 -1.14 2.16
C ASP A 35 -8.09 0.23 2.72
N ALA A 36 -7.09 0.27 3.62
CA ALA A 36 -6.54 1.50 4.16
C ALA A 36 -5.88 2.37 3.06
N LEU A 37 -5.16 1.73 2.14
CA LEU A 37 -4.58 2.40 0.97
C LEU A 37 -5.67 2.99 0.06
N GLU A 38 -6.68 2.19 -0.31
CA GLU A 38 -7.77 2.61 -1.19
C GLU A 38 -8.57 3.77 -0.58
N SER A 39 -8.84 3.72 0.72
CA SER A 39 -9.52 4.81 1.44
C SER A 39 -8.71 6.11 1.40
N ALA A 40 -7.39 6.02 1.57
CA ALA A 40 -6.49 7.18 1.50
C ALA A 40 -6.42 7.80 0.08
N LEU A 41 -6.46 6.96 -0.96
CA LEU A 41 -6.44 7.42 -2.36
C LEU A 41 -7.79 7.99 -2.81
N ASN A 42 -8.90 7.42 -2.34
CA ASN A 42 -10.26 7.85 -2.71
C ASN A 42 -10.78 9.04 -1.89
N THR A 43 -10.13 9.42 -0.80
CA THR A 43 -10.49 10.62 0.01
C THR A 43 -10.14 11.94 -0.71
N ARG A 44 -9.82 11.90 -2.01
CA ARG A 44 -9.21 13.00 -2.75
C ARG A 44 -10.11 13.69 -3.76
#